data_AF-V4AZU4-F1
#
_entry.id   AF-V4AZU4-F1
#
_cell.length_a   1.000
_cell.length_b   1.000
_cell.length_c   1.000
_cell.angle_alpha   90.00
_cell.angle_beta   90.00
_cell.angle_gamma   90.00
#
_symmetry.space_group_name_H-M   'P 1'
#
loop_
_entity.id
_entity.type
_entity.pdbx_description
1 polymer ?
#
loop_
_entity_poly.entity_id
_entity_poly.type
_entity_poly.pdbx_seq_one_letter_code
_entity_poly.pdbx_strand_id
1 'polypeptide(L)'
;MSVDPSNRGIKVNPLYDLVIKVNPSYNLVMKVNPLYDLVIKVNPLYDLVIKVIPLYDLVIKVNPLYDLVNKVNPLYNLVNKVNSLYDLLIKVNPLYDLVIKMNPCYDLVNKVNPLYDLVIKVNPLYDLVIKVKHLYDLVIKVNPLYDLIIKVNPLYDLINKVNPLYDLIIKVNPLYDLVNKVNPLYDLVIKVNPLYNLVIKVNPLYDLVNKVNPLYDLVIKVNPLYDLVIKVNPLYDLVIKVNPLYDLVMKVNPLYNLVLKVNPLYDLVIKVNPLYDLVIKVNPLYDLVIKVNPLYDLVIKVNPLYDLVIKVNPLYDLVIKVISKEIY
;
A
#
# COMPACT_ATOMS: atom_id res chain seq x y z
N MET A 1 27.39 -26.10 -23.08
CA MET A 1 28.37 -26.63 -22.10
C MET A 1 27.66 -27.68 -21.25
N SER A 2 28.13 -28.93 -21.27
CA SER A 2 27.76 -29.95 -20.29
C SER A 2 28.59 -29.71 -19.03
N VAL A 3 28.00 -29.82 -17.84
CA VAL A 3 28.67 -29.63 -16.54
C VAL A 3 28.48 -30.95 -15.72
N ASP A 4 28.96 -31.13 -14.48
CA ASP A 4 29.07 -32.42 -13.70
C ASP A 4 28.20 -32.53 -12.37
N PRO A 5 27.36 -33.56 -12.09
CA PRO A 5 26.13 -33.47 -11.25
C PRO A 5 26.28 -33.07 -9.78
N SER A 6 27.47 -33.08 -9.20
CA SER A 6 27.71 -32.73 -7.80
C SER A 6 28.17 -31.28 -7.65
N ASN A 7 27.26 -30.39 -7.28
CA ASN A 7 27.54 -29.00 -6.84
C ASN A 7 28.12 -28.04 -7.91
N ARG A 8 27.36 -27.83 -8.99
CA ARG A 8 27.76 -27.00 -10.15
C ARG A 8 27.47 -25.53 -9.94
N GLY A 9 28.48 -24.75 -9.58
CA GLY A 9 28.41 -23.29 -9.78
C GLY A 9 28.51 -22.94 -11.27
N ILE A 10 27.62 -22.10 -11.81
CA ILE A 10 27.80 -21.47 -13.14
C ILE A 10 28.44 -20.10 -12.92
N LYS A 11 29.63 -19.88 -13.46
CA LYS A 11 30.31 -18.57 -13.46
C LYS A 11 30.68 -18.17 -14.88
N VAL A 12 30.09 -17.09 -15.40
CA VAL A 12 30.29 -16.65 -16.79
C VAL A 12 30.28 -15.12 -16.91
N ASN A 13 31.19 -14.57 -17.72
CA ASN A 13 31.36 -13.14 -17.96
C ASN A 13 31.42 -12.86 -19.48
N PRO A 14 30.33 -13.04 -20.22
CA PRO A 14 30.34 -12.88 -21.68
C PRO A 14 30.42 -11.39 -22.07
N LEU A 15 31.10 -11.12 -23.19
CA LEU A 15 31.19 -9.78 -23.78
C LEU A 15 29.96 -9.41 -24.63
N TYR A 16 29.09 -10.38 -24.93
CA TYR A 16 27.91 -10.25 -25.78
C TYR A 16 26.70 -10.90 -25.10
N ASP A 17 25.56 -10.89 -25.78
CA ASP A 17 24.33 -11.50 -25.31
C ASP A 17 24.52 -12.96 -24.89
N LEU A 18 23.87 -13.32 -23.79
CA LEU A 18 23.95 -14.68 -23.26
C LEU A 18 22.56 -15.20 -22.92
N VAL A 19 22.35 -16.47 -23.27
CA VAL A 19 21.16 -17.21 -22.88
C VAL A 19 21.59 -18.43 -22.06
N ILE A 20 21.15 -18.49 -20.81
CA ILE A 20 21.36 -19.63 -19.92
C ILE A 20 20.03 -20.35 -19.71
N LYS A 21 19.97 -21.63 -20.07
CA LYS A 21 18.82 -22.51 -19.84
C LYS A 21 19.30 -23.77 -19.12
N VAL A 22 18.89 -23.96 -17.86
CA VAL A 22 19.30 -25.12 -17.05
C VAL A 22 18.17 -25.63 -16.16
N ASN A 23 18.08 -26.94 -15.98
CA ASN A 23 17.09 -27.60 -15.11
C ASN A 23 17.83 -28.57 -14.16
N PRO A 24 18.51 -28.05 -13.13
CA PRO A 24 19.29 -28.89 -12.23
C PRO A 24 18.39 -29.63 -11.23
N SER A 25 18.70 -30.90 -10.98
CA SER A 25 18.00 -31.72 -9.98
C SER A 25 18.43 -31.44 -8.53
N TYR A 26 19.40 -30.54 -8.33
CA TYR A 26 20.00 -30.17 -7.04
C TYR A 26 20.23 -28.66 -6.98
N ASN A 27 20.78 -28.19 -5.85
CA ASN A 27 21.10 -26.78 -5.63
C ASN A 27 21.97 -26.21 -6.76
N LEU A 28 21.68 -24.97 -7.17
CA LEU A 28 22.42 -24.26 -8.20
C LEU A 28 22.85 -22.87 -7.72
N VAL A 29 24.13 -22.55 -7.93
CA VAL A 29 24.65 -21.20 -7.72
C VAL A 29 25.09 -20.61 -9.05
N MET A 30 24.50 -19.49 -9.45
CA MET A 30 24.86 -18.75 -10.66
C MET A 30 25.47 -17.40 -10.31
N LYS A 31 26.62 -17.09 -10.92
CA LYS A 31 27.29 -15.78 -10.88
C LYS A 31 27.57 -15.34 -12.31
N VAL A 32 26.82 -14.36 -12.82
CA VAL A 32 26.87 -13.98 -14.24
C VAL A 32 27.03 -12.47 -14.38
N ASN A 33 28.07 -12.02 -15.09
CA ASN A 33 28.32 -10.59 -15.32
C ASN A 33 28.50 -10.32 -16.83
N PRO A 34 27.39 -10.24 -17.60
CA PRO A 34 27.43 -9.91 -19.02
C PRO A 34 27.59 -8.41 -19.27
N LEU A 35 28.24 -8.06 -20.38
CA LEU A 35 28.25 -6.67 -20.87
C LEU A 35 26.98 -6.27 -21.60
N TYR A 36 26.23 -7.20 -22.21
CA TYR A 36 24.98 -6.93 -22.92
C TYR A 36 23.82 -7.74 -22.32
N ASP A 37 22.87 -8.16 -23.14
CA ASP A 37 21.61 -8.69 -22.68
C ASP A 37 21.79 -10.12 -22.13
N LEU A 38 21.05 -10.40 -21.07
CA LEU A 38 21.08 -11.72 -20.45
C LEU A 38 19.68 -12.28 -20.26
N VAL A 39 19.51 -13.51 -20.73
CA VAL A 39 18.30 -14.30 -20.49
C VAL A 39 18.66 -15.52 -19.66
N ILE A 40 18.15 -15.58 -18.44
CA ILE A 40 18.27 -16.74 -17.54
C ILE A 40 16.92 -17.43 -17.43
N LYS A 41 16.86 -18.72 -17.77
CA LYS A 41 15.72 -19.61 -17.54
C LYS A 41 16.16 -20.81 -16.73
N VAL A 42 15.68 -20.94 -15.49
CA VAL A 42 16.09 -22.02 -14.57
C VAL A 42 14.90 -22.65 -13.88
N ASN A 43 14.82 -23.98 -13.91
CA ASN A 43 13.84 -24.74 -13.12
C ASN A 43 14.57 -25.77 -12.25
N PRO A 44 15.09 -25.36 -11.07
CA PRO A 44 15.74 -26.27 -10.15
C PRO A 44 14.72 -27.02 -9.29
N LEU A 45 15.03 -28.29 -8.96
CA LEU A 45 14.25 -29.04 -7.97
C LEU A 45 14.51 -28.58 -6.53
N TYR A 46 15.64 -27.94 -6.25
CA TYR A 46 16.02 -27.45 -4.92
C TYR A 46 16.44 -25.96 -4.99
N ASP A 47 17.38 -25.54 -4.15
CA ASP A 47 17.67 -24.14 -3.91
C ASP A 47 18.40 -23.49 -5.08
N LEU A 48 18.03 -22.24 -5.34
CA LEU A 48 18.65 -21.43 -6.39
C LEU A 48 19.25 -20.16 -5.80
N VAL A 49 20.53 -19.92 -6.07
CA VAL A 49 21.17 -18.64 -5.79
C VAL A 49 21.61 -18.00 -7.09
N ILE A 50 20.99 -16.88 -7.46
CA ILE A 50 21.35 -16.09 -8.63
C ILE A 50 21.99 -14.77 -8.18
N LYS A 51 23.18 -14.49 -8.69
CA LYS A 51 23.88 -13.20 -8.56
C LYS A 51 24.25 -12.70 -9.94
N VAL A 52 23.65 -11.57 -10.36
CA VAL A 52 23.85 -11.05 -11.73
C VAL A 52 24.05 -9.54 -11.72
N ILE A 53 25.03 -9.07 -12.49
CA ILE A 53 25.29 -7.65 -12.74
C ILE A 53 25.50 -7.44 -14.25
N PRO A 54 24.43 -7.33 -15.04
CA PRO A 54 24.49 -6.91 -16.44
C PRO A 54 24.70 -5.40 -16.56
N LEU A 55 25.24 -4.96 -17.70
CA LEU A 55 25.09 -3.56 -18.09
C LEU A 55 23.67 -3.34 -18.64
N TYR A 56 23.27 -4.05 -19.71
CA TYR A 56 21.98 -3.84 -20.38
C TYR A 56 20.82 -4.66 -19.79
N ASP A 57 20.01 -5.28 -20.64
CA ASP A 57 18.72 -5.80 -20.24
C ASP A 57 18.84 -7.21 -19.68
N LEU A 58 18.05 -7.49 -18.66
CA LEU A 58 18.03 -8.77 -17.98
C LEU A 58 16.62 -9.33 -17.93
N VAL A 59 16.52 -10.58 -18.34
CA VAL A 59 15.29 -11.37 -18.20
C VAL A 59 15.61 -12.60 -17.38
N ILE A 60 15.06 -12.66 -16.16
CA ILE A 60 15.14 -13.83 -15.29
C ILE A 60 13.75 -14.47 -15.24
N LYS A 61 13.69 -15.76 -15.60
CA LYS A 61 12.50 -16.59 -15.41
C LYS A 61 12.90 -17.85 -14.64
N VAL A 62 12.46 -17.95 -13.39
CA VAL A 62 12.84 -19.06 -12.52
C VAL A 62 11.65 -19.71 -11.84
N ASN A 63 11.69 -21.04 -11.77
CA ASN A 63 10.68 -21.84 -11.07
C ASN A 63 11.35 -22.87 -10.13
N PRO A 64 11.99 -22.43 -9.02
CA PRO A 64 12.42 -23.35 -7.97
C PRO A 64 11.24 -24.05 -7.30
N LEU A 65 11.46 -25.30 -6.85
CA LEU A 65 10.54 -25.92 -5.91
C LEU A 65 10.76 -25.35 -4.50
N TYR A 66 12.00 -25.30 -4.02
CA TYR A 66 12.39 -24.81 -2.68
C TYR A 66 12.77 -23.33 -2.68
N ASP A 67 13.95 -22.97 -2.18
CA ASP A 67 14.26 -21.59 -1.86
C ASP A 67 14.96 -20.88 -3.03
N LEU A 68 14.68 -19.57 -3.19
CA LEU A 68 15.44 -18.74 -4.11
C LEU A 68 15.97 -17.48 -3.44
N VAL A 69 17.28 -17.28 -3.64
CA VAL A 69 17.97 -16.02 -3.37
C VAL A 69 18.34 -15.39 -4.71
N ASN A 70 17.63 -14.31 -5.08
CA ASN A 70 17.91 -13.57 -6.31
C ASN A 70 18.49 -12.18 -5.99
N LYS A 71 19.76 -11.94 -6.33
CA LYS A 71 20.47 -10.66 -6.12
C LYS A 71 20.93 -10.10 -7.45
N VAL A 72 20.28 -9.03 -7.90
CA VAL A 72 20.37 -8.57 -9.29
C VAL A 72 20.53 -7.05 -9.37
N ASN A 73 21.46 -6.58 -10.20
CA ASN A 73 21.79 -5.16 -10.32
C ASN A 73 22.15 -4.75 -11.76
N PRO A 74 21.19 -4.72 -12.70
CA PRO A 74 21.41 -4.19 -14.05
C PRO A 74 21.49 -2.67 -14.06
N LEU A 75 22.13 -2.09 -15.08
CA LEU A 75 22.00 -0.66 -15.32
C LEU A 75 20.62 -0.38 -15.95
N TYR A 76 20.24 -1.08 -17.02
CA TYR A 76 19.00 -0.83 -17.75
C TYR A 76 17.81 -1.62 -17.18
N ASN A 77 17.16 -2.44 -18.01
CA ASN A 77 15.87 -3.00 -17.68
C ASN A 77 15.99 -4.37 -17.03
N LEU A 78 15.11 -4.66 -16.08
CA LEU A 78 14.93 -6.00 -15.55
C LEU A 78 13.48 -6.47 -15.65
N VAL A 79 13.31 -7.65 -16.21
CA VAL A 79 12.11 -8.46 -16.06
C VAL A 79 12.43 -9.68 -15.22
N ASN A 80 11.90 -9.72 -14.00
CA ASN A 80 12.07 -10.85 -13.08
C ASN A 80 10.74 -11.56 -12.85
N LYS A 81 10.64 -12.80 -13.33
CA LYS A 81 9.47 -13.68 -13.21
C LYS A 81 9.84 -14.89 -12.36
N VAL A 82 9.26 -14.98 -11.17
CA VAL A 82 9.55 -16.06 -10.21
C VAL A 82 8.27 -16.75 -9.81
N ASN A 83 8.23 -18.07 -9.90
CA ASN A 83 7.24 -18.87 -9.18
C ASN A 83 8.00 -19.82 -8.26
N SER A 84 7.61 -19.91 -7.00
CA SER A 84 8.29 -20.77 -6.03
C SER A 84 7.26 -21.41 -5.13
N LEU A 85 7.52 -22.62 -4.65
CA LEU A 85 6.69 -23.18 -3.61
C LEU A 85 7.11 -22.54 -2.27
N TYR A 86 8.41 -22.58 -1.95
CA TYR A 86 8.95 -22.07 -0.68
C TYR A 86 9.57 -20.67 -0.80
N ASP A 87 10.55 -20.37 0.05
CA ASP A 87 10.88 -19.03 0.47
C ASP A 87 11.66 -18.25 -0.60
N LEU A 88 11.31 -16.97 -0.71
CA LEU A 88 11.87 -16.07 -1.70
C LEU A 88 12.53 -14.87 -1.06
N LEU A 89 13.83 -14.73 -1.29
CA LEU A 89 14.59 -13.51 -0.99
C LEU A 89 15.04 -12.84 -2.27
N ILE A 90 14.36 -11.75 -2.65
CA ILE A 90 14.68 -10.98 -3.84
C ILE A 90 15.23 -9.61 -3.44
N LYS A 91 16.42 -9.31 -3.95
CA LYS A 91 17.05 -7.99 -3.84
C LYS A 91 17.41 -7.50 -5.24
N VAL A 92 16.74 -6.44 -5.69
CA VAL A 92 16.98 -5.85 -7.01
C VAL A 92 17.19 -4.35 -6.93
N ASN A 93 18.21 -3.87 -7.64
CA ASN A 93 18.50 -2.45 -7.80
C ASN A 93 18.86 -2.13 -9.27
N PRO A 94 17.87 -2.02 -10.19
CA PRO A 94 18.11 -1.46 -11.52
C PRO A 94 18.25 0.06 -11.46
N LEU A 95 18.88 0.68 -12.47
CA LEU A 95 18.77 2.14 -12.63
C LEU A 95 17.44 2.48 -13.32
N TYR A 96 17.11 1.83 -14.43
CA TYR A 96 15.89 2.13 -15.21
C TYR A 96 14.69 1.27 -14.79
N ASP A 97 14.11 0.52 -15.73
CA ASP A 97 12.78 -0.06 -15.56
C ASP A 97 12.85 -1.44 -14.93
N LEU A 98 11.90 -1.69 -14.02
CA LEU A 98 11.79 -2.97 -13.33
C LEU A 98 10.37 -3.50 -13.32
N VAL A 99 10.22 -4.71 -13.87
CA VAL A 99 9.00 -5.50 -13.78
C VAL A 99 9.27 -6.76 -12.97
N ILE A 100 8.67 -6.83 -11.78
CA ILE A 100 8.68 -8.02 -10.92
C ILE A 100 7.30 -8.67 -10.94
N LYS A 101 7.24 -9.94 -11.35
CA LYS A 101 6.04 -10.77 -11.22
C LYS A 101 6.36 -12.02 -10.40
N MET A 102 5.64 -12.22 -9.31
CA MET A 102 5.92 -13.31 -8.37
C MET A 102 4.65 -14.01 -7.90
N ASN A 103 4.71 -15.33 -7.79
CA ASN A 103 3.68 -16.14 -7.12
C ASN A 103 4.36 -17.19 -6.23
N PRO A 104 4.82 -16.82 -5.02
CA PRO A 104 5.24 -17.79 -4.00
C PRO A 104 4.03 -18.45 -3.34
N CYS A 105 4.16 -19.70 -2.88
CA CYS A 105 3.21 -20.21 -1.89
C CYS A 105 3.54 -19.64 -0.51
N TYR A 106 4.77 -19.81 0.00
CA TYR A 106 5.19 -19.38 1.34
C TYR A 106 5.79 -17.95 1.37
N ASP A 107 6.88 -17.76 2.10
CA ASP A 107 7.33 -16.44 2.53
C ASP A 107 8.07 -15.70 1.42
N LEU A 108 7.79 -14.41 1.31
CA LEU A 108 8.49 -13.53 0.37
C LEU A 108 8.99 -12.25 1.04
N VAL A 109 10.31 -12.06 0.95
CA VAL A 109 10.97 -10.79 1.25
C VAL A 109 11.47 -10.17 -0.05
N ASN A 110 10.80 -9.11 -0.50
CA ASN A 110 11.19 -8.35 -1.68
C ASN A 110 11.74 -6.97 -1.28
N LYS A 111 13.01 -6.72 -1.62
CA LYS A 111 13.68 -5.43 -1.41
C LYS A 111 14.08 -4.85 -2.76
N VAL A 112 13.51 -3.71 -3.11
CA VAL A 112 13.67 -3.14 -4.45
C VAL A 112 14.01 -1.66 -4.37
N ASN A 113 15.05 -1.23 -5.08
CA ASN A 113 15.43 0.18 -5.20
C ASN A 113 15.75 0.59 -6.65
N PRO A 114 14.74 0.74 -7.52
CA PRO A 114 14.88 1.34 -8.84
C PRO A 114 14.97 2.86 -8.77
N LEU A 115 15.54 3.49 -9.80
CA LEU A 115 15.49 4.95 -9.96
C LEU A 115 14.25 5.37 -10.75
N TYR A 116 13.95 4.73 -11.90
CA TYR A 116 12.89 5.17 -12.82
C TYR A 116 11.53 4.53 -12.61
N ASP A 117 11.18 3.45 -13.32
CA ASP A 117 9.83 2.88 -13.29
C ASP A 117 9.81 1.51 -12.63
N LEU A 118 8.84 1.27 -11.77
CA LEU A 118 8.70 -0.01 -11.07
C LEU A 118 7.26 -0.52 -11.05
N VAL A 119 7.11 -1.72 -11.61
CA VAL A 119 5.88 -2.50 -11.54
C VAL A 119 6.13 -3.78 -10.73
N ILE A 120 5.48 -3.87 -9.57
CA ILE A 120 5.48 -5.06 -8.72
C ILE A 120 4.09 -5.69 -8.75
N LYS A 121 4.02 -6.94 -9.22
CA LYS A 121 2.82 -7.78 -9.14
C LYS A 121 3.11 -9.06 -8.37
N VAL A 122 2.48 -9.23 -7.21
CA VAL A 122 2.72 -10.37 -6.32
C VAL A 122 1.41 -10.99 -5.85
N ASN A 123 1.30 -12.32 -5.90
CA ASN A 123 0.20 -13.06 -5.29
C ASN A 123 0.77 -14.18 -4.41
N PRO A 124 1.18 -13.90 -3.17
CA PRO A 124 1.57 -14.93 -2.20
C PRO A 124 0.34 -15.66 -1.65
N LEU A 125 0.50 -16.89 -1.17
CA LEU A 125 -0.48 -17.45 -0.23
C LEU A 125 -0.22 -16.91 1.17
N TYR A 126 1.01 -17.05 1.69
CA TYR A 126 1.37 -16.67 3.07
C TYR A 126 2.07 -15.29 3.16
N ASP A 127 3.11 -15.19 3.97
CA ASP A 127 3.62 -13.91 4.47
C ASP A 127 4.42 -13.14 3.41
N LEU A 128 4.12 -11.86 3.30
CA LEU A 128 4.78 -10.98 2.35
C LEU A 128 5.31 -9.70 3.00
N VAL A 129 6.61 -9.47 2.81
CA VAL A 129 7.27 -8.21 3.16
C VAL A 129 7.82 -7.54 1.91
N ILE A 130 7.18 -6.44 1.51
CA ILE A 130 7.65 -5.58 0.42
C ILE A 130 8.27 -4.31 1.02
N LYS A 131 9.54 -4.06 0.67
CA LYS A 131 10.25 -2.82 0.99
C LYS A 131 10.73 -2.18 -0.30
N VAL A 132 10.19 -1.01 -0.61
CA VAL A 132 10.54 -0.27 -1.83
C VAL A 132 11.00 1.14 -1.47
N LYS A 133 12.13 1.55 -2.04
CA LYS A 133 12.51 2.96 -2.19
C LYS A 133 12.50 3.27 -3.68
N HIS A 134 11.86 4.36 -4.05
CA HIS A 134 11.67 4.71 -5.45
C HIS A 134 11.78 6.21 -5.66
N LEU A 135 12.20 6.63 -6.85
CA LEU A 135 12.20 8.04 -7.22
C LEU A 135 10.93 8.38 -8.00
N TYR A 136 10.72 7.82 -9.19
CA TYR A 136 9.59 8.19 -10.06
C TYR A 136 8.35 7.30 -9.88
N ASP A 137 7.90 6.61 -10.92
CA ASP A 137 6.58 5.96 -10.98
C ASP A 137 6.55 4.53 -10.41
N LEU A 138 5.78 4.36 -9.34
CA LEU A 138 5.64 3.07 -8.66
C LEU A 138 4.22 2.53 -8.74
N VAL A 139 4.08 1.33 -9.32
CA VAL A 139 2.83 0.57 -9.33
C VAL A 139 3.02 -0.73 -8.55
N ILE A 140 2.31 -0.83 -7.42
CA ILE A 140 2.27 -2.05 -6.59
C ILE A 140 0.87 -2.65 -6.68
N LYS A 141 0.79 -3.91 -7.10
CA LYS A 141 -0.43 -4.70 -7.11
C LYS A 141 -0.20 -6.02 -6.37
N VAL A 142 -0.86 -6.18 -5.22
CA VAL A 142 -0.68 -7.36 -4.35
C VAL A 142 -2.02 -7.95 -3.94
N ASN A 143 -2.14 -9.28 -4.03
CA ASN A 143 -3.28 -10.02 -3.48
C ASN A 143 -2.77 -11.21 -2.65
N PRO A 144 -2.39 -11.00 -1.38
CA PRO A 144 -2.05 -12.08 -0.47
C PRO A 144 -3.30 -12.74 0.10
N LEU A 145 -3.17 -14.00 0.52
CA LEU A 145 -4.20 -14.63 1.36
C LEU A 145 -3.98 -14.19 2.82
N TYR A 146 -2.78 -14.37 3.36
CA TYR A 146 -2.46 -14.03 4.76
C TYR A 146 -1.72 -12.69 4.91
N ASP A 147 -0.69 -12.64 5.77
CA ASP A 147 -0.15 -11.40 6.32
C ASP A 147 0.69 -10.61 5.32
N LEU A 148 0.43 -9.31 5.27
CA LEU A 148 1.12 -8.41 4.35
C LEU A 148 1.65 -7.17 5.04
N ILE A 149 2.96 -6.96 4.89
CA ILE A 149 3.64 -5.73 5.31
C ILE A 149 4.21 -5.03 4.08
N ILE A 150 3.65 -3.87 3.76
CA ILE A 150 4.15 -2.99 2.68
C ILE A 150 4.76 -1.74 3.31
N LYS A 151 6.04 -1.48 3.01
CA LYS A 151 6.76 -0.26 3.37
C LYS A 151 7.32 0.40 2.11
N VAL A 152 6.80 1.57 1.78
CA VAL A 152 7.11 2.24 0.50
C VAL A 152 7.41 3.72 0.73
N ASN A 153 8.55 4.17 0.21
CA ASN A 153 8.97 5.58 0.25
C ASN A 153 9.30 6.03 -1.19
N PRO A 154 8.30 6.42 -1.99
CA PRO A 154 8.51 7.01 -3.31
C PRO A 154 8.74 8.53 -3.20
N LEU A 155 9.43 9.13 -4.17
CA LEU A 155 9.51 10.58 -4.25
C LEU A 155 8.28 11.13 -5.00
N TYR A 156 8.01 10.65 -6.22
CA TYR A 156 6.88 11.08 -7.04
C TYR A 156 5.65 10.18 -6.87
N ASP A 157 5.22 9.52 -7.94
CA ASP A 157 3.88 8.95 -8.05
C ASP A 157 3.82 7.51 -7.56
N LEU A 158 2.83 7.22 -6.72
CA LEU A 158 2.56 5.87 -6.25
C LEU A 158 1.10 5.48 -6.44
N ILE A 159 0.90 4.39 -7.17
CA ILE A 159 -0.37 3.68 -7.25
C ILE A 159 -0.23 2.36 -6.51
N ASN A 160 -0.89 2.27 -5.36
CA ASN A 160 -0.94 1.04 -4.58
C ASN A 160 -2.34 0.41 -4.62
N LYS A 161 -2.42 -0.84 -5.07
CA LYS A 161 -3.67 -1.63 -5.14
C LYS A 161 -3.47 -2.93 -4.40
N VAL A 162 -4.12 -3.06 -3.25
CA VAL A 162 -3.92 -4.20 -2.34
C VAL A 162 -5.26 -4.82 -1.95
N ASN A 163 -5.40 -6.13 -2.11
CA ASN A 163 -6.58 -6.89 -1.66
C ASN A 163 -6.14 -8.13 -0.86
N PRO A 164 -5.81 -7.98 0.44
CA PRO A 164 -5.57 -9.13 1.33
C PRO A 164 -6.87 -9.76 1.81
N LEU A 165 -6.81 -11.03 2.17
CA LEU A 165 -7.89 -11.66 2.94
C LEU A 165 -7.73 -11.32 4.43
N TYR A 166 -6.56 -11.59 5.02
CA TYR A 166 -6.28 -11.32 6.44
C TYR A 166 -5.52 -9.99 6.68
N ASP A 167 -4.50 -10.01 7.54
CA ASP A 167 -3.93 -8.83 8.16
C ASP A 167 -3.05 -8.03 7.22
N LEU A 168 -3.25 -6.71 7.24
CA LEU A 168 -2.51 -5.79 6.37
C LEU A 168 -1.97 -4.59 7.14
N ILE A 169 -0.64 -4.41 7.04
CA ILE A 169 0.05 -3.22 7.51
C ILE A 169 0.66 -2.49 6.31
N ILE A 170 0.13 -1.30 6.03
CA ILE A 170 0.66 -0.40 5.00
C ILE A 170 1.29 0.83 5.66
N LYS A 171 2.56 1.07 5.35
CA LYS A 171 3.28 2.30 5.70
C LYS A 171 3.81 2.96 4.44
N VAL A 172 3.33 4.17 4.14
CA VAL A 172 3.72 4.90 2.92
C VAL A 172 4.09 6.34 3.26
N ASN A 173 5.23 6.81 2.77
CA ASN A 173 5.66 8.22 2.89
C ASN A 173 6.06 8.75 1.50
N PRO A 174 5.10 9.13 0.65
CA PRO A 174 5.39 9.76 -0.64
C PRO A 174 5.74 11.25 -0.43
N LEU A 175 6.51 11.85 -1.35
CA LEU A 175 6.64 13.30 -1.37
C LEU A 175 5.46 13.91 -2.16
N TYR A 176 5.20 13.44 -3.38
CA TYR A 176 4.11 13.94 -4.22
C TYR A 176 2.83 13.09 -4.15
N ASP A 177 2.36 12.58 -5.30
CA ASP A 177 1.00 12.07 -5.46
C ASP A 177 0.89 10.60 -5.08
N LEU A 178 -0.12 10.29 -4.26
CA LEU A 178 -0.42 8.92 -3.86
C LEU A 178 -1.89 8.58 -4.06
N VAL A 179 -2.11 7.50 -4.82
CA VAL A 179 -3.40 6.83 -4.93
C VAL A 179 -3.31 5.46 -4.26
N ASN A 180 -3.93 5.35 -3.08
CA ASN A 180 -3.97 4.09 -2.34
C ASN A 180 -5.39 3.51 -2.37
N LYS A 181 -5.55 2.33 -2.99
CA LYS A 181 -6.81 1.57 -3.01
C LYS A 181 -6.62 0.23 -2.31
N VAL A 182 -7.35 0.05 -1.21
CA VAL A 182 -7.19 -1.11 -0.34
C VAL A 182 -8.55 -1.73 -0.01
N ASN A 183 -8.70 -3.04 -0.20
CA ASN A 183 -9.91 -3.78 0.13
C ASN A 183 -9.54 -5.06 0.91
N PRO A 184 -9.29 -4.97 2.22
CA PRO A 184 -9.07 -6.14 3.07
C PRO A 184 -10.40 -6.79 3.44
N LEU A 185 -10.38 -8.08 3.80
CA LEU A 185 -11.53 -8.70 4.47
C LEU A 185 -11.45 -8.43 5.98
N TYR A 186 -10.32 -8.77 6.63
CA TYR A 186 -10.11 -8.54 8.06
C TYR A 186 -9.34 -7.24 8.37
N ASP A 187 -8.30 -7.33 9.22
CA ASP A 187 -7.72 -6.19 9.91
C ASP A 187 -6.78 -5.38 9.02
N LEU A 188 -6.93 -4.06 9.10
CA LEU A 188 -6.13 -3.13 8.32
C LEU A 188 -5.59 -1.98 9.15
N VAL A 189 -4.27 -1.85 9.13
CA VAL A 189 -3.55 -0.69 9.67
C VAL A 189 -2.88 0.08 8.54
N ILE A 190 -3.39 1.28 8.29
CA ILE A 190 -2.82 2.22 7.32
C ILE A 190 -2.14 3.37 8.06
N LYS A 191 -0.88 3.63 7.71
CA LYS A 191 -0.13 4.84 8.12
C LYS A 191 0.42 5.53 6.88
N VAL A 192 -0.04 6.75 6.60
CA VAL A 192 0.39 7.51 5.43
C VAL A 192 0.76 8.94 5.81
N ASN A 193 1.94 9.39 5.38
CA ASN A 193 2.41 10.77 5.58
C ASN A 193 2.89 11.34 4.23
N PRO A 194 1.98 11.81 3.35
CA PRO A 194 2.38 12.49 2.11
C PRO A 194 2.78 13.94 2.39
N LEU A 195 3.57 14.55 1.50
CA LEU A 195 3.73 16.01 1.50
C LEU A 195 2.60 16.66 0.70
N TYR A 196 2.38 16.26 -0.55
CA TYR A 196 1.33 16.82 -1.41
C TYR A 196 0.03 15.99 -1.44
N ASN A 197 -0.49 15.66 -2.64
CA ASN A 197 -1.84 15.19 -2.83
C ASN A 197 -1.99 13.72 -2.48
N LEU A 198 -3.08 13.40 -1.77
CA LEU A 198 -3.37 12.03 -1.37
C LEU A 198 -4.83 11.66 -1.59
N VAL A 199 -5.04 10.58 -2.32
CA VAL A 199 -6.34 9.92 -2.46
C VAL A 199 -6.27 8.54 -1.83
N ILE A 200 -7.01 8.36 -0.73
CA ILE A 200 -7.18 7.08 -0.05
C ILE A 200 -8.59 6.57 -0.28
N LYS A 201 -8.71 5.36 -0.84
CA LYS A 201 -9.97 4.62 -0.94
C LYS A 201 -9.85 3.27 -0.24
N VAL A 202 -10.61 3.06 0.83
CA VAL A 202 -10.56 1.83 1.63
C VAL A 202 -11.96 1.25 1.83
N ASN A 203 -12.12 -0.05 1.59
CA ASN A 203 -13.37 -0.77 1.89
C ASN A 203 -13.03 -2.06 2.65
N PRO A 204 -12.80 -2.00 3.98
CA PRO A 204 -12.66 -3.18 4.83
C PRO A 204 -14.02 -3.82 5.11
N LEU A 205 -14.04 -5.12 5.39
CA LEU A 205 -15.21 -5.75 5.98
C LEU A 205 -15.20 -5.57 7.50
N TYR A 206 -14.11 -5.95 8.18
CA TYR A 206 -13.96 -5.79 9.64
C TYR A 206 -13.22 -4.51 10.03
N ASP A 207 -12.11 -4.64 10.75
CA ASP A 207 -11.52 -3.54 11.51
C ASP A 207 -10.53 -2.72 10.68
N LEU A 208 -10.67 -1.39 10.79
CA LEU A 208 -9.74 -0.46 10.16
C LEU A 208 -9.23 0.59 11.13
N VAL A 209 -7.91 0.65 11.24
CA VAL A 209 -7.19 1.76 11.87
C VAL A 209 -6.45 2.55 10.79
N ASN A 210 -6.94 3.75 10.50
CA ASN A 210 -6.32 4.64 9.53
C ASN A 210 -5.72 5.88 10.21
N LYS A 211 -4.40 6.08 10.04
CA LYS A 211 -3.68 7.27 10.50
C LYS A 211 -3.05 7.99 9.31
N VAL A 212 -3.48 9.23 9.07
CA VAL A 212 -3.03 10.01 7.92
C VAL A 212 -2.61 11.42 8.35
N ASN A 213 -1.41 11.84 7.95
CA ASN A 213 -0.87 13.17 8.25
C ASN A 213 -0.31 13.80 6.97
N PRO A 214 -1.16 14.37 6.09
CA PRO A 214 -0.70 15.09 4.90
C PRO A 214 -0.28 16.52 5.25
N LEU A 215 0.54 17.15 4.41
CA LEU A 215 0.75 18.60 4.49
C LEU A 215 -0.34 19.32 3.68
N TYR A 216 -0.52 18.98 2.40
CA TYR A 216 -1.53 19.62 1.53
C TYR A 216 -2.83 18.80 1.44
N ASP A 217 -3.30 18.55 0.21
CA ASP A 217 -4.66 18.12 -0.08
C ASP A 217 -4.88 16.62 0.17
N LEU A 218 -5.97 16.30 0.87
CA LEU A 218 -6.33 14.93 1.20
C LEU A 218 -7.79 14.64 0.92
N VAL A 219 -8.01 13.60 0.11
CA VAL A 219 -9.32 12.98 -0.10
C VAL A 219 -9.32 11.57 0.48
N ILE A 220 -10.14 11.37 1.51
CA ILE A 220 -10.37 10.05 2.12
C ILE A 220 -11.79 9.59 1.79
N LYS A 221 -11.91 8.39 1.23
CA LYS A 221 -13.17 7.67 1.07
C LYS A 221 -13.08 6.31 1.74
N VAL A 222 -13.90 6.08 2.77
CA VAL A 222 -13.91 4.81 3.52
C VAL A 222 -15.34 4.28 3.65
N ASN A 223 -15.52 2.99 3.37
CA ASN A 223 -16.79 2.30 3.57
C ASN A 223 -16.53 0.96 4.30
N PRO A 224 -16.37 0.95 5.63
CA PRO A 224 -16.26 -0.28 6.41
C PRO A 224 -17.65 -0.90 6.64
N LEU A 225 -17.69 -2.21 6.91
CA LEU A 225 -18.90 -2.83 7.44
C LEU A 225 -18.92 -2.70 8.97
N TYR A 226 -17.86 -3.12 9.67
CA TYR A 226 -17.75 -3.01 11.12
C TYR A 226 -16.94 -1.78 11.58
N ASP A 227 -15.96 -1.98 12.45
CA ASP A 227 -15.37 -0.94 13.29
C ASP A 227 -14.32 -0.11 12.56
N LEU A 228 -14.40 1.20 12.74
CA LEU A 228 -13.51 2.15 12.09
C LEU A 228 -12.97 3.19 13.05
N VAL A 229 -11.63 3.24 13.13
CA VAL A 229 -10.90 4.31 13.80
C VAL A 229 -10.11 5.13 12.79
N ILE A 230 -10.52 6.39 12.62
CA ILE A 230 -9.83 7.35 11.75
C ILE A 230 -9.16 8.44 12.58
N LYS A 231 -7.86 8.65 12.35
CA LYS A 231 -7.09 9.77 12.90
C LYS A 231 -6.41 10.54 11.77
N VAL A 232 -6.80 11.80 11.57
CA VAL A 232 -6.26 12.64 10.49
C VAL A 232 -5.80 13.99 11.01
N ASN A 233 -4.60 14.42 10.63
CA ASN A 233 -4.08 15.76 10.96
C ASN A 233 -3.46 16.39 9.70
N PRO A 234 -4.27 16.97 8.79
CA PRO A 234 -3.76 17.71 7.65
C PRO A 234 -3.34 19.13 8.06
N LEU A 235 -2.46 19.76 7.28
CA LEU A 235 -2.23 21.20 7.43
C LEU A 235 -3.29 21.98 6.62
N TYR A 236 -3.44 21.69 5.33
CA TYR A 236 -4.40 22.39 4.45
C TYR A 236 -5.73 21.64 4.29
N ASP A 237 -6.16 21.42 3.04
CA ASP A 237 -7.53 21.05 2.70
C ASP A 237 -7.77 19.55 2.87
N LEU A 238 -8.90 19.23 3.52
CA LEU A 238 -9.30 17.86 3.78
C LEU A 238 -10.75 17.62 3.41
N VAL A 239 -10.96 16.59 2.59
CA VAL A 239 -12.27 16.05 2.27
C VAL A 239 -12.36 14.61 2.76
N ILE A 240 -13.24 14.38 3.74
CA ILE A 240 -13.52 13.04 4.27
C ILE A 240 -14.95 12.64 3.90
N LYS A 241 -15.09 11.47 3.26
CA LYS A 241 -16.36 10.78 3.06
C LYS A 241 -16.32 9.39 3.70
N VAL A 242 -17.17 9.15 4.70
CA VAL A 242 -17.25 7.85 5.39
C VAL A 242 -18.68 7.34 5.42
N ASN A 243 -18.89 6.07 5.09
CA ASN A 243 -20.18 5.39 5.27
C ASN A 243 -19.96 4.04 5.98
N PRO A 244 -19.82 4.01 7.31
CA PRO A 244 -19.76 2.76 8.06
C PRO A 244 -21.16 2.16 8.21
N LEU A 245 -21.26 0.84 8.39
CA LEU A 245 -22.51 0.23 8.82
C LEU A 245 -22.59 0.29 10.36
N TYR A 246 -21.59 -0.23 11.08
CA TYR A 246 -21.54 -0.16 12.54
C TYR A 246 -20.74 1.05 13.06
N ASP A 247 -19.72 0.81 13.89
CA ASP A 247 -19.15 1.81 14.77
C ASP A 247 -18.05 2.65 14.08
N LEU A 248 -18.12 3.96 14.28
CA LEU A 248 -17.11 4.89 13.79
C LEU A 248 -16.63 5.84 14.88
N VAL A 249 -15.33 5.78 15.15
CA VAL A 249 -14.61 6.75 15.95
C VAL A 249 -13.67 7.57 15.08
N MET A 250 -13.91 8.87 15.01
CA MET A 250 -13.13 9.77 14.18
C MET A 250 -12.54 10.93 14.99
N LYS A 251 -11.24 11.15 14.83
CA LYS A 251 -10.52 12.32 15.36
C LYS A 251 -9.80 13.06 14.23
N VAL A 252 -10.19 14.31 13.98
CA VAL A 252 -9.65 15.12 12.87
C VAL A 252 -9.19 16.47 13.39
N ASN A 253 -7.93 16.85 13.15
CA ASN A 253 -7.39 18.15 13.56
C ASN A 253 -6.72 18.83 12.35
N PRO A 254 -7.50 19.47 11.46
CA PRO A 254 -6.95 20.24 10.35
C PRO A 254 -6.50 21.62 10.83
N LEU A 255 -5.54 22.25 10.15
CA LEU A 255 -5.27 23.66 10.39
C LEU A 255 -6.25 24.52 9.59
N TYR A 256 -6.36 24.33 8.27
CA TYR A 256 -7.28 25.09 7.42
C TYR A 256 -8.65 24.41 7.24
N ASN A 257 -9.00 24.04 6.01
CA ASN A 257 -10.37 23.70 5.64
C ASN A 257 -10.67 22.21 5.81
N LEU A 258 -11.83 21.90 6.40
CA LEU A 258 -12.36 20.54 6.45
C LEU A 258 -13.79 20.45 5.95
N VAL A 259 -13.99 19.54 5.00
CA VAL A 259 -15.31 19.07 4.58
C VAL A 259 -15.48 17.62 5.01
N LEU A 260 -16.45 17.40 5.89
CA LEU A 260 -16.78 16.10 6.44
C LEU A 260 -18.18 15.66 5.99
N LYS A 261 -18.28 14.49 5.37
CA LYS A 261 -19.56 13.84 5.00
C LYS A 261 -19.60 12.42 5.57
N VAL A 262 -20.47 12.18 6.55
CA VAL A 262 -20.58 10.89 7.22
C VAL A 262 -22.01 10.37 7.23
N ASN A 263 -22.23 9.13 6.83
CA ASN A 263 -23.55 8.48 6.89
C ASN A 263 -23.39 7.10 7.54
N PRO A 264 -23.34 7.00 8.88
CA PRO A 264 -23.31 5.72 9.57
C PRO A 264 -24.72 5.13 9.65
N LEU A 265 -24.83 3.81 9.81
CA LEU A 265 -26.11 3.21 10.23
C LEU A 265 -26.23 3.29 11.75
N TYR A 266 -25.24 2.78 12.49
CA TYR A 266 -25.21 2.77 13.97
C TYR A 266 -24.34 3.91 14.56
N ASP A 267 -23.48 3.58 15.52
CA ASP A 267 -22.90 4.51 16.47
C ASP A 267 -21.76 5.35 15.88
N LEU A 268 -21.79 6.64 16.18
CA LEU A 268 -20.82 7.59 15.64
C LEU A 268 -20.29 8.54 16.71
N VAL A 269 -18.97 8.52 16.90
CA VAL A 269 -18.24 9.49 17.71
C VAL A 269 -17.30 10.30 16.83
N ILE A 270 -17.59 11.59 16.69
CA ILE A 270 -16.76 12.54 15.94
C ILE A 270 -16.16 13.56 16.88
N LYS A 271 -14.83 13.70 16.83
CA LYS A 271 -14.10 14.80 17.46
C LYS A 271 -13.30 15.59 16.41
N VAL A 272 -13.61 16.87 16.26
CA VAL A 272 -12.91 17.76 15.32
C VAL A 272 -12.39 19.01 16.01
N ASN A 273 -11.13 19.37 15.76
CA ASN A 273 -10.54 20.63 16.22
C ASN A 273 -9.84 21.36 15.06
N PRO A 274 -10.60 22.06 14.18
CA PRO A 274 -10.02 22.87 13.12
C PRO A 274 -9.54 24.23 13.65
N LEU A 275 -8.59 24.88 12.97
CA LEU A 275 -8.31 26.29 13.23
C LEU A 275 -9.30 27.17 12.46
N TYR A 276 -9.39 26.99 11.14
CA TYR A 276 -10.27 27.77 10.25
C TYR A 276 -11.60 27.06 9.94
N ASP A 277 -11.93 26.90 8.65
CA ASP A 277 -13.29 26.62 8.19
C ASP A 277 -13.65 25.14 8.29
N LEU A 278 -14.86 24.89 8.79
CA LEU A 278 -15.38 23.55 8.97
C LEU A 278 -16.80 23.39 8.48
N VAL A 279 -16.98 22.45 7.56
CA VAL A 279 -18.30 21.99 7.11
C VAL A 279 -18.49 20.53 7.47
N ILE A 280 -19.44 20.26 8.37
CA ILE A 280 -19.83 18.91 8.78
C ILE A 280 -21.24 18.61 8.27
N LYS A 281 -21.39 17.51 7.53
CA LYS A 281 -22.68 16.92 7.19
C LYS A 281 -22.76 15.48 7.66
N VAL A 282 -23.69 15.18 8.56
CA VAL A 282 -23.88 13.84 9.14
C VAL A 282 -25.33 13.40 9.05
N ASN A 283 -25.57 12.16 8.59
CA ASN A 283 -26.91 11.55 8.59
C ASN A 283 -26.83 10.14 9.22
N PRO A 284 -26.83 10.03 10.57
CA PRO A 284 -26.93 8.74 11.25
C PRO A 284 -28.37 8.24 11.26
N LEU A 285 -28.57 6.91 11.36
CA LEU A 285 -29.84 6.39 11.85
C LEU A 285 -29.86 6.47 13.38
N TYR A 286 -28.93 5.78 14.06
CA TYR A 286 -28.87 5.70 15.52
C TYR A 286 -28.02 6.80 16.17
N ASP A 287 -27.09 6.43 17.05
CA ASP A 287 -26.50 7.32 18.04
C ASP A 287 -25.39 8.18 17.45
N LEU A 288 -25.45 9.48 17.73
CA LEU A 288 -24.46 10.43 17.26
C LEU A 288 -23.94 11.32 18.39
N VAL A 289 -22.63 11.26 18.59
CA VAL A 289 -21.87 12.18 19.44
C VAL A 289 -20.91 13.01 18.60
N ILE A 290 -21.13 14.32 18.56
CA ILE A 290 -20.26 15.28 17.87
C ILE A 290 -19.64 16.23 18.91
N LYS A 291 -18.31 16.32 18.92
CA LYS A 291 -17.55 17.33 19.66
C LYS A 291 -16.68 18.16 18.71
N VAL A 292 -16.91 19.46 18.65
CA VAL A 292 -16.18 20.36 17.75
C VAL A 292 -15.67 21.59 18.49
N ASN A 293 -14.39 21.92 18.30
CA ASN A 293 -13.77 23.13 18.83
C ASN A 293 -13.05 23.91 17.70
N PRO A 294 -13.76 24.67 16.84
CA PRO A 294 -13.15 25.55 15.86
C PRO A 294 -12.64 26.84 16.49
N LEU A 295 -11.68 27.52 15.87
CA LEU A 295 -11.48 28.94 16.14
C LEU A 295 -12.44 29.78 15.28
N TYR A 296 -12.42 29.62 13.95
CA TYR A 296 -13.27 30.40 13.02
C TYR A 296 -14.58 29.68 12.66
N ASP A 297 -14.88 29.59 11.36
CA ASP A 297 -16.22 29.34 10.83
C ASP A 297 -16.64 27.88 10.95
N LEU A 298 -17.84 27.66 11.51
CA LEU A 298 -18.41 26.33 11.69
C LEU A 298 -19.81 26.22 11.09
N VAL A 299 -19.97 25.31 10.14
CA VAL A 299 -21.26 24.88 9.61
C VAL A 299 -21.48 23.41 9.92
N ILE A 300 -22.51 23.10 10.70
CA ILE A 300 -22.94 21.73 11.00
C ILE A 300 -24.36 21.51 10.47
N LYS A 301 -24.53 20.47 9.65
CA LYS A 301 -25.82 19.94 9.23
C LYS A 301 -25.97 18.49 9.68
N VAL A 302 -26.96 18.21 10.53
CA VAL A 302 -27.25 16.86 11.04
C VAL A 302 -28.68 16.47 10.75
N ASN A 303 -28.89 15.20 10.39
CA ASN A 303 -30.21 14.59 10.25
C ASN A 303 -30.24 13.20 10.91
N PRO A 304 -30.31 13.13 12.26
CA PRO A 304 -30.42 11.86 12.98
C PRO A 304 -31.87 11.36 13.02
N LEU A 305 -32.05 10.05 13.16
CA LEU A 305 -33.36 9.44 13.41
C LEU A 305 -33.60 9.23 14.92
N TYR A 306 -32.55 8.87 15.66
CA TYR A 306 -32.59 8.62 17.10
C TYR A 306 -31.71 9.64 17.87
N ASP A 307 -30.76 9.18 18.69
CA ASP A 307 -30.10 10.00 19.70
C ASP A 307 -29.01 10.93 19.14
N LEU A 308 -29.02 12.18 19.61
CA LEU A 308 -28.10 13.23 19.18
C LEU A 308 -27.51 13.99 20.37
N VAL A 309 -26.18 13.99 20.44
CA VAL A 309 -25.39 14.83 21.35
C VAL A 309 -24.42 15.69 20.53
N ILE A 310 -24.59 17.01 20.58
CA ILE A 310 -23.67 17.97 19.95
C ILE A 310 -23.07 18.88 21.02
N LYS A 311 -21.74 18.93 21.07
CA LYS A 311 -20.98 19.90 21.88
C LYS A 311 -20.06 20.72 20.97
N VAL A 312 -20.32 22.02 20.89
CA VAL A 312 -19.54 22.98 20.08
C VAL A 312 -18.95 24.08 20.96
N ASN A 313 -17.75 24.56 20.61
CA ASN A 313 -17.12 25.71 21.26
C ASN A 313 -16.33 26.58 20.25
N PRO A 314 -17.01 27.29 19.33
CA PRO A 314 -16.38 28.22 18.38
C PRO A 314 -16.00 29.56 19.06
N LEU A 315 -14.99 30.24 18.52
CA LEU A 315 -14.65 31.61 18.92
C LEU A 315 -15.40 32.66 18.08
N TYR A 316 -15.63 32.36 16.79
CA TYR A 316 -16.31 33.24 15.84
C TYR A 316 -17.65 32.65 15.36
N ASP A 317 -17.81 32.39 14.07
CA ASP A 317 -19.12 32.14 13.45
C ASP A 317 -19.61 30.69 13.61
N LEU A 318 -20.91 30.55 13.93
CA LEU A 318 -21.56 29.26 14.15
C LEU A 318 -22.91 29.16 13.43
N VAL A 319 -23.04 28.14 12.58
CA VAL A 319 -24.31 27.73 11.98
C VAL A 319 -24.56 26.25 12.27
N ILE A 320 -25.64 25.95 13.00
CA ILE A 320 -26.10 24.58 13.23
C ILE A 320 -27.51 24.41 12.65
N LYS A 321 -27.67 23.39 11.79
CA LYS A 321 -28.96 22.95 11.28
C LYS A 321 -29.19 21.49 11.62
N VAL A 322 -30.17 21.23 12.50
CA VAL A 322 -30.66 19.88 12.82
C VAL A 322 -32.01 19.69 12.12
N ILE A 323 -32.16 18.59 11.39
CA ILE A 323 -33.41 18.18 10.75
C ILE A 323 -33.79 16.83 11.36
N SER A 324 -34.79 16.77 12.23
CA SER A 324 -35.35 15.52 12.74
C SER A 324 -36.61 15.18 11.94
N LYS A 325 -36.81 13.90 11.59
CA LYS A 325 -38.12 13.40 11.18
C LYS A 325 -38.82 12.90 12.44
N GLU A 326 -39.94 13.52 12.80
CA GLU A 326 -40.86 12.94 13.78
C GLU A 326 -41.36 11.60 13.23
N ILE A 327 -41.12 10.51 13.96
CA ILE A 327 -41.77 9.22 13.72
C ILE A 327 -43.01 9.23 14.61
N TYR A 328 -44.20 9.30 13.99
CA TYR A 328 -45.50 9.13 14.67
C TYR A 328 -45.81 7.66 14.92
#